data_AF-A0A7S1V670-F1
#
_entry.id   AF-A0A7S1V670-F1
#
_cell.length_a   1.000
_cell.length_b   1.000
_cell.length_c   1.000
_cell.angle_alpha   90.00
_cell.angle_beta   90.00
_cell.angle_gamma   90.00
#
_symmetry.space_group_name_H-M   'P 1'
#
loop_
_entity.id
_entity.type
_entity.pdbx_description
1 polymer ?
#
loop_
_entity_poly.entity_id
_entity_poly.type
_entity_poly.pdbx_seq_one_letter_code
_entity_poly.pdbx_strand_id
1 'polypeptide(L)'
;LASGDVDLCLVPEVPIVLEGPNGCLPHLRDCVKSKGYAVVVVAEGAGEELLGTTTTTTETDASGNKKLPKIGEYMKTTIVDYFQQRHSETATVKYIDPSYMIRSIPPNAADALY
;
A
#
# COMPACT_ATOMS: atom_id res chain seq x y z
N LEU A 1 0.93 15.51 6.51
CA LEU A 1 1.82 14.80 5.56
C LEU A 1 3.22 15.37 5.73
N ALA A 2 4.15 14.63 6.34
CA ALA A 2 5.40 15.20 6.87
C ALA A 2 6.61 15.16 5.92
N SER A 3 6.62 14.33 4.85
CA SER A 3 7.73 14.31 3.87
C SER A 3 7.40 15.00 2.54
N GLY A 4 6.12 15.09 2.16
CA GLY A 4 5.72 15.68 0.87
C GLY A 4 6.07 14.83 -0.37
N ASP A 5 6.70 13.67 -0.18
CA ASP A 5 7.19 12.82 -1.28
C ASP A 5 6.24 11.69 -1.68
N VAL A 6 5.01 11.68 -1.15
CA VAL A 6 4.04 10.60 -1.40
C VAL A 6 3.14 10.97 -2.58
N ASP A 7 3.11 10.11 -3.61
CA ASP A 7 2.28 10.30 -4.80
C ASP A 7 0.90 9.65 -4.67
N LEU A 8 0.78 8.62 -3.83
CA LEU A 8 -0.48 7.95 -3.52
C LEU A 8 -0.48 7.47 -2.06
N CYS A 9 -1.53 7.83 -1.32
CA CYS A 9 -1.74 7.37 0.05
C CYS A 9 -3.06 6.59 0.13
N LEU A 10 -2.98 5.32 0.54
CA LEU A 10 -4.12 4.42 0.71
C LEU A 10 -4.37 4.24 2.20
N VAL A 11 -5.55 4.66 2.65
CA VAL A 11 -5.95 4.64 4.07
C VAL A 11 -7.30 3.94 4.22
N PRO A 12 -7.60 3.32 5.38
CA PRO A 12 -8.80 2.50 5.55
C PRO A 12 -10.12 3.29 5.40
N GLU A 13 -10.09 4.60 5.63
CA GLU A 13 -11.27 5.47 5.59
C GLU A 13 -11.73 5.78 4.16
N VAL A 14 -10.90 5.52 3.15
CA VAL A 14 -11.17 5.87 1.74
C VAL A 14 -11.20 4.59 0.90
N PRO A 15 -12.31 4.30 0.19
CA PRO A 15 -12.40 3.14 -0.68
C PRO A 15 -11.32 3.15 -1.77
N ILE A 16 -10.64 2.02 -1.95
CA ILE A 16 -9.58 1.89 -2.95
C ILE A 16 -10.18 1.51 -4.30
N VAL A 17 -10.11 2.43 -5.25
CA VAL A 17 -10.50 2.20 -6.64
C VAL A 17 -9.24 2.04 -7.50
N LEU A 18 -8.97 0.83 -7.98
CA LEU A 18 -7.74 0.52 -8.71
C LEU A 18 -7.74 1.05 -10.15
N GLU A 19 -8.87 0.93 -10.85
CA GLU A 19 -8.99 1.21 -12.28
C GLU A 19 -9.98 2.34 -12.58
N GLY A 20 -10.05 2.75 -13.85
CA GLY A 20 -10.91 3.84 -14.32
C GLY A 20 -10.20 5.20 -14.34
N PRO A 21 -10.87 6.27 -14.82
CA PRO A 21 -10.22 7.55 -15.09
C PRO A 21 -9.53 8.19 -13.89
N ASN A 22 -10.07 7.95 -12.68
CA ASN A 22 -9.53 8.44 -11.41
C ASN A 22 -9.02 7.29 -10.53
N GLY A 23 -8.70 6.14 -11.13
CA GLY A 23 -8.19 4.98 -10.42
C GLY A 23 -6.75 5.16 -9.98
N CYS A 24 -6.34 4.38 -8.98
CA CYS A 24 -4.99 4.38 -8.46
C CYS A 24 -3.95 4.04 -9.52
N LEU A 25 -4.20 3.04 -10.38
CA LEU A 25 -3.21 2.54 -11.34
C LEU A 25 -2.92 3.53 -12.48
N PRO A 26 -3.91 4.17 -13.13
CA PRO A 26 -3.65 5.24 -14.10
C PRO A 26 -2.90 6.42 -13.47
N HIS A 27 -3.30 6.87 -12.28
CA HIS A 27 -2.62 7.97 -11.57
C HIS A 27 -1.15 7.64 -11.30
N LEU A 28 -0.84 6.43 -10.80
CA LEU A 28 0.53 5.99 -10.58
C LEU A 28 1.34 5.95 -11.86
N ARG A 29 0.74 5.48 -12.96
CA ARG A 29 1.42 5.49 -14.26
C ARG A 29 1.73 6.89 -14.74
N ASP A 30 0.81 7.83 -14.59
CA ASP A 30 1.04 9.23 -14.97
C ASP A 30 2.14 9.87 -14.12
N CYS A 31 2.17 9.58 -12.81
CA CYS A 31 3.26 10.00 -11.93
C CYS A 31 4.62 9.45 -12.40
N VAL A 32 4.71 8.15 -12.68
CA VAL A 32 5.95 7.51 -13.17
C VAL A 32 6.36 8.10 -14.53
N LYS A 33 5.41 8.35 -15.44
CA LYS A 33 5.73 8.96 -16.74
C LYS A 33 6.23 10.39 -16.62
N SER A 34 5.71 11.15 -15.65
CA SER A 34 6.11 12.55 -15.43
C SER A 34 7.42 12.68 -14.67
N LYS A 35 7.63 11.88 -13.62
CA LYS A 35 8.74 12.03 -12.66
C LYS A 35 9.83 10.96 -12.77
N GLY A 36 9.54 9.84 -13.44
CA GLY A 36 10.38 8.64 -13.50
C GLY A 36 10.17 7.67 -12.34
N TYR A 37 9.43 8.05 -11.30
CA TYR A 37 9.11 7.20 -10.15
C TYR A 37 7.79 7.63 -9.49
N ALA A 38 7.27 6.78 -8.59
CA ALA A 38 6.16 7.11 -7.71
C ALA A 38 6.33 6.44 -6.34
N VAL A 39 5.95 7.14 -5.27
CA VAL A 39 5.96 6.62 -3.89
C VAL A 39 4.53 6.37 -3.43
N VAL A 40 4.26 5.14 -2.99
CA VAL A 40 2.96 4.71 -2.49
C VAL A 40 3.08 4.38 -1.01
N VAL A 41 2.21 4.98 -0.20
CA VAL A 41 2.07 4.64 1.21
C VAL A 41 0.73 3.95 1.39
N VAL A 42 0.74 2.79 2.04
CA VAL A 42 -0.45 1.99 2.29
C VAL A 42 -0.53 1.70 3.77
N ALA A 43 -1.64 2.08 4.40
CA ALA A 43 -1.92 1.71 5.77
C ALA A 43 -2.27 0.21 5.86
N GLU A 44 -1.86 -0.44 6.96
CA GLU A 44 -2.04 -1.89 7.15
C GLU A 44 -3.52 -2.34 7.09
N GLY A 45 -4.44 -1.47 7.51
CA GLY A 45 -5.88 -1.72 7.46
C GLY A 45 -6.58 -1.34 6.15
N ALA A 46 -5.85 -0.86 5.14
CA ALA A 46 -6.45 -0.42 3.88
C ALA A 46 -6.71 -1.61 2.93
N GLY A 47 -7.76 -1.52 2.10
CA GLY A 47 -8.03 -2.51 1.07
C GLY A 47 -8.61 -3.84 1.56
N GLU A 48 -9.23 -3.85 2.74
CA GLU A 48 -10.04 -4.99 3.20
C GLU A 48 -11.12 -5.36 2.17
N GLU A 49 -11.69 -4.39 1.47
CA GLU A 49 -12.69 -4.58 0.43
C GLU A 49 -12.14 -5.26 -0.83
N LEU A 50 -10.84 -5.09 -1.12
CA LEU A 50 -10.18 -5.69 -2.28
C LEU A 50 -9.72 -7.13 -2.00
N LEU A 51 -9.33 -7.40 -0.75
CA LEU A 51 -8.72 -8.66 -0.32
C LEU A 51 -9.70 -9.59 0.42
N GLY A 52 -10.74 -9.03 1.05
CA GLY A 52 -11.79 -9.75 1.75
C GLY A 52 -12.73 -10.54 0.83
N THR A 53 -12.77 -10.22 -0.46
CA THR A 53 -13.51 -11.00 -1.47
C THR A 53 -12.77 -12.25 -1.98
N THR A 54 -11.45 -12.34 -1.78
CA THR A 54 -10.63 -13.44 -2.33
C THR A 54 -10.21 -14.49 -1.30
N THR A 55 -10.35 -14.21 -0.01
CA THR A 55 -10.01 -15.17 1.06
C THR A 55 -11.20 -15.43 1.98
N THR A 56 -11.95 -16.49 1.70
CA THR A 56 -12.99 -17.06 2.58
C THR A 56 -12.42 -17.71 3.85
N THR A 57 -11.15 -17.47 4.15
CA THR A 57 -10.44 -17.96 5.33
C THR A 57 -9.95 -16.75 6.08
N THR A 58 -10.72 -16.34 7.08
CA THR A 58 -10.28 -15.42 8.13
C THR A 58 -9.13 -16.10 8.86
N GLU A 59 -7.91 -15.99 8.34
CA GLU A 59 -6.73 -16.46 9.07
C GLU A 59 -6.63 -15.60 10.32
N THR A 60 -6.66 -16.27 11.47
CA THR A 60 -6.49 -15.64 12.76
C THR A 60 -5.03 -15.83 13.17
N ASP A 61 -4.38 -14.78 13.68
CA ASP A 61 -3.06 -14.94 14.28
C ASP A 61 -3.13 -15.79 15.56
N ALA A 62 -1.97 -16.15 16.12
CA ALA A 62 -1.88 -16.92 17.35
C ALA A 62 -2.51 -16.22 18.58
N SER A 63 -2.87 -14.94 18.47
CA SER A 63 -3.45 -14.10 19.52
C SER A 63 -4.96 -13.89 19.37
N GLY A 64 -5.59 -14.43 18.33
CA GLY A 64 -7.03 -14.30 18.09
C GLY A 64 -7.43 -13.10 17.23
N ASN A 65 -6.48 -12.34 16.68
CA ASN A 65 -6.79 -11.20 15.82
C ASN A 65 -6.94 -11.65 14.37
N LYS A 66 -7.85 -11.01 13.64
CA LYS A 66 -7.96 -11.15 12.18
C LYS A 66 -6.62 -10.75 11.56
N LYS A 67 -5.98 -11.67 10.84
CA LYS A 67 -4.75 -11.40 10.11
C LYS A 67 -5.07 -10.36 9.04
N LEU A 68 -4.40 -9.22 9.13
CA LEU A 68 -4.64 -8.12 8.22
C LEU A 68 -4.25 -8.55 6.80
N PRO A 69 -5.04 -8.11 5.80
CA PRO A 69 -4.80 -8.49 4.42
C PRO A 69 -3.45 -7.90 3.97
N LYS A 70 -2.68 -8.68 3.20
CA LYS A 70 -1.35 -8.29 2.72
C LYS A 70 -1.43 -7.27 1.58
N ILE A 71 -2.03 -6.11 1.86
CA ILE A 71 -2.31 -5.07 0.87
C ILE A 71 -1.05 -4.55 0.18
N GLY A 72 0.08 -4.48 0.90
CA GLY A 72 1.37 -4.11 0.32
C GLY A 72 1.85 -5.08 -0.78
N GLU A 73 1.77 -6.39 -0.53
CA GLU A 73 2.13 -7.43 -1.51
C GLU A 73 1.13 -7.47 -2.68
N TYR A 74 -0.15 -7.28 -2.39
CA TYR A 74 -1.20 -7.18 -3.41
C TYR A 74 -0.94 -6.01 -4.35
N MET A 75 -0.77 -4.81 -3.81
CA MET A 75 -0.49 -3.60 -4.60
C MET A 75 0.78 -3.76 -5.44
N LYS A 76 1.83 -4.38 -4.90
CA LYS A 76 3.05 -4.69 -5.66
C LYS A 76 2.73 -5.52 -6.91
N THR A 77 2.02 -6.62 -6.74
CA THR A 77 1.65 -7.53 -7.84
C THR A 77 0.77 -6.82 -8.85
N THR A 78 -0.29 -6.17 -8.39
CA THR A 78 -1.25 -5.45 -9.24
C THR A 78 -0.61 -4.33 -10.06
N ILE A 79 0.33 -3.57 -9.47
CA ILE A 79 1.06 -2.52 -10.20
C ILE A 79 1.93 -3.13 -11.30
N VAL A 80 2.71 -4.17 -10.99
CA VAL A 80 3.57 -4.83 -11.98
C VAL A 80 2.74 -5.39 -13.14
N ASP A 81 1.64 -6.08 -12.82
CA ASP A 81 0.71 -6.64 -13.81
C ASP A 81 0.07 -5.55 -14.66
N TYR A 82 -0.35 -4.44 -14.06
CA TYR A 82 -0.95 -3.33 -14.79
C TYR A 82 0.01 -2.74 -15.84
N PHE A 83 1.27 -2.48 -15.47
CA PHE A 83 2.25 -1.94 -16.41
C PHE A 83 2.58 -2.94 -17.51
N GLN A 84 2.81 -4.20 -17.15
CA GLN A 84 3.23 -5.23 -18.11
C GLN A 84 2.08 -5.64 -19.05
N GLN A 85 0.92 -5.99 -18.51
CA GLN A 85 -0.17 -6.60 -19.28
C GLN A 85 -0.97 -5.56 -20.07
N ARG A 86 -1.17 -4.34 -19.52
CA ARG A 86 -1.98 -3.30 -20.18
C ARG A 86 -1.19 -2.31 -21.02
N HIS A 87 0.08 -2.10 -20.70
CA HIS A 87 0.90 -1.08 -21.38
C HIS A 87 2.18 -1.64 -22.01
N SER A 88 2.50 -2.93 -21.81
CA SER A 88 3.77 -3.52 -22.26
C SER A 88 5.00 -2.76 -21.73
N GLU A 89 4.86 -2.15 -20.55
CA GLU A 89 5.89 -1.39 -19.85
C GLU A 89 6.41 -2.21 -18.67
N THR A 90 7.72 -2.15 -18.38
CA THR A 90 8.30 -2.83 -17.22
C THR A 90 8.39 -1.88 -16.02
N ALA A 91 7.68 -2.20 -14.94
CA ALA A 91 7.78 -1.47 -13.67
C ALA A 91 8.61 -2.27 -12.65
N THR A 92 9.54 -1.60 -11.98
CA THR A 92 10.27 -2.18 -10.83
C THR A 92 9.64 -1.67 -9.54
N VAL A 93 9.00 -2.57 -8.78
CA VAL A 93 8.34 -2.21 -7.51
C VAL A 93 9.14 -2.77 -6.34
N LYS A 94 9.62 -1.87 -5.48
CA LYS A 94 10.29 -2.20 -4.21
C LYS A 94 9.30 -2.04 -3.07
N TYR A 95 8.94 -3.15 -2.44
CA TYR A 95 8.11 -3.15 -1.25
C TYR A 95 8.98 -3.03 0.00
N ILE A 96 8.62 -2.10 0.88
CA ILE A 96 9.31 -1.83 2.15
C ILE A 96 8.25 -1.93 3.23
N ASP A 97 8.45 -2.84 4.18
CA ASP A 97 7.64 -2.94 5.38
C ASP A 97 8.44 -2.44 6.59
N PRO A 98 8.24 -1.19 7.03
CA PRO A 98 8.95 -0.63 8.15
C PRO A 98 8.35 -1.02 9.51
N SER A 99 7.32 -1.87 9.57
CA SER A 99 6.57 -2.15 10.81
C SER A 99 7.46 -2.57 11.99
N TYR A 100 8.47 -3.41 11.73
CA TYR A 100 9.46 -3.77 12.75
C TYR A 100 10.36 -2.60 13.14
N MET A 101 10.79 -1.78 12.18
CA MET A 101 11.69 -0.65 12.44
C MET A 101 10.99 0.43 13.28
N ILE A 102 9.73 0.75 12.98
CA ILE A 102 9.00 1.80 13.72
C ILE A 102 8.61 1.36 15.14
N ARG A 103 8.35 0.06 15.36
CA ARG A 103 7.95 -0.46 16.68
C ARG A 103 9.12 -0.78 17.61
N SER A 104 10.35 -0.81 17.08
CA SER A 104 11.54 -1.26 17.82
C SER A 104 12.54 -0.15 18.12
N ILE A 105 12.19 1.12 17.82
CA ILE A 105 13.02 2.26 18.18
C ILE A 105 12.62 2.83 19.55
N PRO A 106 13.57 3.40 20.32
CA PRO A 106 13.26 4.08 21.56
C PRO A 106 12.23 5.20 21.32
N PRO A 107 11.33 5.47 22.28
CA PRO A 107 10.39 6.57 22.18
C PRO A 107 11.12 7.90 22.01
N ASN A 108 10.56 8.79 21.20
CA ASN A 108 11.10 10.14 21.09
C ASN A 108 10.75 10.95 22.36
N ALA A 109 11.31 12.15 22.51
CA ALA A 109 11.11 12.97 23.72
C ALA A 109 9.63 13.32 24.00
N ALA A 110 8.78 13.39 22.96
CA ALA A 110 7.35 13.64 23.13
C ALA A 110 6.61 12.38 23.59
N ASP A 111 6.96 11.21 23.03
CA ASP A 111 6.41 9.92 23.45
C ASP A 111 6.87 9.55 24.87
N ALA A 112 8.04 9.98 25.30
CA ALA A 112 8.58 9.71 26.64
C ALA A 112 7.94 10.58 27.75
N LEU A 113 7.28 11.68 27.37
CA LEU A 113 6.58 12.58 28.30
C LEU A 113 5.15 12.10 28.64
N TYR A 114 4.62 11.15 27.88
CA TYR A 114 3.26 10.60 28.02
C TYR A 114 3.29 9.16 28.53
#